data_AF-S8G5B9-F1
#
_entry.id   AF-S8G5B9-F1
#
_cell.length_a   1.000
_cell.length_b   1.000
_cell.length_c   1.000
_cell.angle_alpha   90.00
_cell.angle_beta   90.00
_cell.angle_gamma   90.00
#
_symmetry.space_group_name_H-M   'P 1'
#
loop_
_entity.id
_entity.type
_entity.pdbx_description
1 polymer ?
#
loop_
_entity_poly.entity_id
_entity_poly.type
_entity_poly.pdbx_seq_one_letter_code
_entity_poly.pdbx_strand_id
1 'polypeptide(L)'
;MDAFGPFYAPKFLRRCLLSSRKKPSLYKTRRLPVSVRATTCLHHRLFSFLASEYSVVNSIAPGSDAGFACQAPSKILSLPGRPIAYFTSSSYPFKMAPQSVPPVGNFSGLAAAVGTDHEEADVTMLQSATPRGEAPKHGEEGSRPTGTKPLQALATQDPELYELLREEKRRQISGLELIASENFTSQAVMECLGSCLTNKYSEGYPGARYYGGNEVIDRIECLCQRRALAAFGLDIEEWAVNVQPYSGSPANMAVFVGLLQPHDRIMGLDLPSGGHLTHGFYTAKKRISATSIFFESLPYGVDEKTGLIDYEELRKRALVFRPKLIICGHSAYPRDLDYVKFREIADAAGAMLMCDMAHTSGLIAANLLTSPFPYCDIVTTTTHKTLRGPRSGMIFINKRRVPDGEGLINSGVFPSLQGGPHNHQIAALACQLKEVMSPSWATYASQVIRNSNALAARLQHHGHRLTTDGTDNHLLLMDLRPDGITGTKMQLCCDEASITLNKNTVPGDTSAANPSGVRIGSPALTTRGFKEKDFEQIADWLHEIVLIAQEIQTNYGKKLVDFKKGVPGNPRLLEIKQAITDWACSFSMPGQADI
;
A
#
# COMPACT_ATOMS: atom_id res chain seq x y z
N MET A 1 57.76 -50.80 37.93
CA MET A 1 56.32 -50.41 38.06
C MET A 1 56.24 -48.93 37.71
N ASP A 2 56.30 -48.50 36.44
CA ASP A 2 55.67 -48.97 35.18
C ASP A 2 54.21 -48.45 35.06
N ALA A 3 53.81 -47.73 34.00
CA ALA A 3 54.59 -47.20 32.87
C ALA A 3 53.97 -45.94 32.21
N PHE A 4 54.86 -44.99 31.87
CA PHE A 4 54.87 -44.03 30.75
C PHE A 4 53.58 -43.58 30.01
N GLY A 5 53.40 -42.24 29.91
CA GLY A 5 52.86 -41.54 28.72
C GLY A 5 54.03 -40.90 27.93
N PRO A 6 53.98 -39.62 27.48
CA PRO A 6 52.87 -38.78 26.98
C PRO A 6 53.26 -38.11 25.61
N PHE A 7 52.99 -36.79 25.43
CA PHE A 7 53.49 -35.86 24.37
C PHE A 7 52.79 -35.82 22.99
N TYR A 8 52.87 -34.76 22.14
CA TYR A 8 53.51 -33.41 22.28
C TYR A 8 52.77 -32.32 21.47
N ALA A 9 52.80 -31.08 22.00
CA ALA A 9 52.84 -29.80 21.28
C ALA A 9 53.69 -28.83 22.16
N PRO A 10 54.32 -27.71 21.71
CA PRO A 10 53.86 -26.82 20.61
C PRO A 10 54.96 -25.93 19.91
N LYS A 11 54.52 -24.82 19.28
CA LYS A 11 55.15 -23.46 19.21
C LYS A 11 56.31 -23.10 18.24
N PHE A 12 56.19 -21.85 17.74
CA PHE A 12 57.20 -20.77 17.56
C PHE A 12 57.84 -20.42 16.18
N LEU A 13 57.35 -19.30 15.63
CA LEU A 13 58.08 -18.03 15.33
C LEU A 13 59.36 -18.01 14.44
N ARG A 14 59.28 -17.25 13.33
CA ARG A 14 60.12 -16.04 13.11
C ARG A 14 59.61 -15.07 12.02
N ARG A 15 60.10 -13.82 12.08
CA ARG A 15 59.89 -12.70 11.12
C ARG A 15 60.98 -12.67 10.02
N CYS A 16 60.73 -11.88 8.96
CA CYS A 16 61.66 -11.08 8.10
C CYS A 16 61.40 -11.25 6.58
N LEU A 17 61.70 -10.30 5.67
CA LEU A 17 61.85 -8.83 5.73
C LEU A 17 61.70 -8.21 4.31
N LEU A 18 61.72 -6.88 4.23
CA LEU A 18 61.58 -5.98 3.06
C LEU A 18 62.39 -6.35 1.78
N SER A 19 61.80 -6.10 0.60
CA SER A 19 62.38 -5.46 -0.63
C SER A 19 61.53 -5.85 -1.87
N SER A 20 60.99 -5.03 -2.78
CA SER A 20 61.34 -3.75 -3.45
C SER A 20 62.10 -3.88 -4.80
N ARG A 21 61.36 -3.74 -5.93
CA ARG A 21 61.73 -3.37 -7.33
C ARG A 21 60.46 -3.52 -8.22
N LYS A 22 59.85 -2.45 -8.75
CA LYS A 22 60.14 -1.64 -9.97
C LYS A 22 59.78 -2.31 -11.33
N LYS A 23 58.79 -1.67 -12.01
CA LYS A 23 58.42 -1.52 -13.46
C LYS A 23 59.43 -1.98 -14.54
N PRO A 24 59.04 -2.23 -15.82
CA PRO A 24 57.90 -1.64 -16.60
C PRO A 24 56.92 -2.69 -17.23
N SER A 25 55.71 -2.38 -17.70
CA SER A 25 55.18 -1.36 -18.65
C SER A 25 55.49 -1.60 -20.13
N LEU A 26 54.46 -1.87 -20.95
CA LEU A 26 54.44 -1.58 -22.40
C LEU A 26 52.98 -1.36 -22.88
N TYR A 27 52.76 -0.32 -23.68
CA TYR A 27 51.46 0.03 -24.26
C TYR A 27 51.29 -0.58 -25.67
N LYS A 28 50.05 -0.82 -26.09
CA LYS A 28 49.66 -0.72 -27.51
C LYS A 28 48.39 0.12 -27.64
N THR A 29 48.46 1.16 -28.47
CA THR A 29 47.38 2.11 -28.74
C THR A 29 46.76 1.87 -30.11
N ARG A 30 45.44 2.05 -30.24
CA ARG A 30 44.78 2.46 -31.49
C ARG A 30 43.89 3.68 -31.20
N ARG A 31 43.64 4.49 -32.24
CA ARG A 31 43.02 5.83 -32.14
C ARG A 31 41.55 5.78 -32.59
N LEU A 32 40.69 6.55 -31.89
CA LEU A 32 39.69 7.56 -32.35
C LEU A 32 38.73 7.23 -33.53
N PRO A 33 37.53 7.88 -33.67
CA PRO A 33 37.29 9.31 -33.34
C PRO A 33 35.88 9.76 -32.84
N VAL A 34 35.81 11.01 -32.30
CA VAL A 34 34.72 12.04 -32.45
C VAL A 34 33.30 11.67 -31.93
N SER A 35 32.45 12.50 -31.30
CA SER A 35 32.40 13.90 -30.78
C SER A 35 31.15 13.97 -29.83
N VAL A 36 30.95 14.88 -28.86
CA VAL A 36 30.45 16.28 -29.02
C VAL A 36 30.62 17.09 -27.71
N ARG A 37 30.78 18.41 -27.91
CA ARG A 37 30.90 19.57 -27.01
C ARG A 37 30.23 19.52 -25.61
N ALA A 38 30.88 20.22 -24.68
CA ALA A 38 30.28 20.85 -23.49
C ALA A 38 30.47 22.38 -23.55
N THR A 39 29.80 23.15 -22.68
CA THR A 39 29.86 24.63 -22.66
C THR A 39 30.04 25.20 -21.24
N THR A 40 30.80 26.29 -21.16
CA THR A 40 31.10 27.16 -20.00
C THR A 40 29.89 28.05 -19.62
N CYS A 41 29.81 28.84 -18.53
CA CYS A 41 30.68 29.23 -17.39
C CYS A 41 29.76 29.70 -16.20
N LEU A 42 30.09 30.47 -15.13
CA LEU A 42 31.29 31.20 -14.69
C LEU A 42 31.53 31.10 -13.16
N HIS A 43 31.28 32.16 -12.37
CA HIS A 43 31.50 32.31 -10.91
C HIS A 43 30.60 33.42 -10.32
N HIS A 44 30.25 33.33 -9.03
CA HIS A 44 30.47 34.45 -8.09
C HIS A 44 30.59 33.95 -6.63
N ARG A 45 31.30 34.73 -5.79
CA ARG A 45 31.40 34.54 -4.33
C ARG A 45 30.86 35.78 -3.61
N LEU A 46 30.47 35.62 -2.34
CA LEU A 46 30.70 36.60 -1.28
C LEU A 46 30.80 35.92 0.11
N PHE A 47 31.39 36.62 1.06
CA PHE A 47 31.72 36.20 2.45
C PHE A 47 30.60 36.71 3.42
N SER A 48 30.58 36.51 4.75
CA SER A 48 31.66 36.29 5.75
C SER A 48 31.12 35.82 7.11
N PHE A 49 31.89 35.00 7.86
CA PHE A 49 32.08 34.97 9.34
C PHE A 49 30.84 34.88 10.29
N LEU A 50 30.91 34.42 11.54
CA LEU A 50 32.01 34.29 12.53
C LEU A 50 31.94 32.92 13.27
N ALA A 51 33.02 32.50 13.95
CA ALA A 51 33.05 31.33 14.83
C ALA A 51 34.13 31.44 15.94
N SER A 52 33.83 30.94 17.14
CA SER A 52 34.72 30.65 18.30
C SER A 52 33.82 30.26 19.48
N GLU A 53 34.21 29.51 20.52
CA GLU A 53 35.28 28.54 20.85
C GLU A 53 34.67 27.63 21.96
N TYR A 54 35.07 26.37 22.24
CA TYR A 54 36.36 25.92 22.75
C TYR A 54 36.53 24.39 22.61
N SER A 55 37.78 23.92 22.50
CA SER A 55 38.23 22.56 22.88
C SER A 55 38.86 22.63 24.31
N VAL A 56 39.32 21.58 25.02
CA VAL A 56 39.57 20.15 24.73
C VAL A 56 38.96 19.30 25.90
N VAL A 57 39.35 18.11 26.39
CA VAL A 57 40.52 17.21 26.31
C VAL A 57 40.03 15.74 26.29
N ASN A 58 40.86 14.78 25.88
CA ASN A 58 40.56 13.33 25.89
C ASN A 58 40.90 12.62 27.23
N SER A 59 40.30 11.43 27.42
CA SER A 59 40.98 10.13 27.64
C SER A 59 40.75 9.33 28.94
N ILE A 60 40.94 8.01 28.79
CA ILE A 60 41.08 6.93 29.80
C ILE A 60 39.76 6.33 30.35
N ALA A 61 39.80 5.01 30.59
CA ALA A 61 38.76 4.09 31.05
C ALA A 61 39.45 2.94 31.84
N PRO A 62 38.85 1.76 32.10
CA PRO A 62 37.59 1.43 32.78
C PRO A 62 37.80 0.57 34.07
N GLY A 63 36.73 0.32 34.84
CA GLY A 63 36.64 -0.66 35.95
C GLY A 63 35.22 -0.66 36.54
N SER A 64 34.53 -1.77 36.85
CA SER A 64 34.81 -2.82 37.87
C SER A 64 34.71 -2.30 39.31
N ASP A 65 34.00 -2.93 40.25
CA ASP A 65 33.17 -4.16 40.20
C ASP A 65 32.24 -4.25 41.43
N ALA A 66 31.20 -5.09 41.38
CA ALA A 66 30.30 -5.47 42.50
C ALA A 66 29.57 -4.32 43.27
N GLY A 67 28.53 -4.58 44.08
CA GLY A 67 27.72 -5.79 44.27
C GLY A 67 27.03 -5.81 45.65
N PHE A 68 25.81 -6.37 45.72
CA PHE A 68 24.98 -6.55 46.94
C PHE A 68 24.55 -5.26 47.69
N ALA A 69 23.55 -5.27 48.59
CA ALA A 69 22.24 -5.91 48.58
C ALA A 69 21.39 -5.36 49.76
N CYS A 70 20.06 -5.32 49.59
CA CYS A 70 19.02 -5.49 50.62
C CYS A 70 18.96 -4.63 51.92
N GLN A 71 17.73 -4.13 52.14
CA GLN A 71 17.01 -4.08 53.42
C GLN A 71 17.25 -2.95 54.46
N ALA A 72 16.19 -2.13 54.55
CA ALA A 72 15.68 -1.30 55.64
C ALA A 72 15.42 -2.08 56.98
N PRO A 73 14.76 -1.53 58.06
CA PRO A 73 14.13 -0.20 58.23
C PRO A 73 14.24 0.49 59.63
N SER A 74 13.75 1.76 59.72
CA SER A 74 13.22 2.44 60.93
C SER A 74 14.23 2.89 62.04
N LYS A 75 13.94 3.78 63.03
CA LYS A 75 12.66 4.33 63.56
C LYS A 75 12.83 5.62 64.45
N ILE A 76 12.05 6.69 64.17
CA ILE A 76 11.30 7.59 65.12
C ILE A 76 12.00 8.64 66.06
N LEU A 77 11.22 9.70 66.41
CA LEU A 77 11.42 10.88 67.32
C LEU A 77 12.23 12.08 66.75
N SER A 78 11.89 13.36 66.97
CA SER A 78 10.71 14.00 67.64
C SER A 78 10.38 15.41 67.10
N LEU A 79 9.10 15.83 67.22
CA LEU A 79 8.53 17.17 66.90
C LEU A 79 8.56 18.10 68.15
N PRO A 80 8.25 19.44 68.13
CA PRO A 80 7.25 20.12 67.27
C PRO A 80 7.51 21.58 66.77
N GLY A 81 6.65 22.06 65.87
CA GLY A 81 6.51 23.47 65.48
C GLY A 81 5.54 23.67 64.28
N ARG A 82 4.53 24.54 64.42
CA ARG A 82 3.49 24.87 63.40
C ARG A 82 3.46 26.41 63.20
N PRO A 83 2.87 26.99 62.12
CA PRO A 83 1.70 26.50 61.37
C PRO A 83 1.83 26.49 59.82
N ILE A 84 0.71 26.23 59.17
CA ILE A 84 0.54 25.97 57.73
C ILE A 84 -0.08 27.20 57.03
N ALA A 85 0.31 27.46 55.79
CA ALA A 85 -0.47 28.26 54.84
C ALA A 85 -0.68 27.45 53.54
N TYR A 86 -1.92 27.39 53.06
CA TYR A 86 -2.25 26.80 51.75
C TYR A 86 -2.07 27.84 50.65
N PHE A 87 -1.51 27.45 49.50
CA PHE A 87 -1.74 28.15 48.24
C PHE A 87 -2.01 27.15 47.12
N THR A 88 -3.09 27.38 46.38
CA THR A 88 -3.56 26.56 45.27
C THR A 88 -2.84 26.94 43.98
N SER A 89 -2.44 25.96 43.17
CA SER A 89 -1.86 26.19 41.84
C SER A 89 -2.91 26.74 40.87
N SER A 90 -2.86 28.04 40.57
CA SER A 90 -3.69 28.67 39.55
C SER A 90 -3.22 28.32 38.14
N SER A 91 -4.12 27.83 37.30
CA SER A 91 -3.88 27.63 35.87
C SER A 91 -3.75 28.96 35.13
N TYR A 92 -2.84 29.03 34.15
CA TYR A 92 -2.67 30.17 33.25
C TYR A 92 -3.48 29.97 31.95
N PRO A 93 -4.54 30.75 31.68
CA PRO A 93 -5.15 30.82 30.37
C PRO A 93 -4.42 31.84 29.48
N PHE A 94 -4.10 31.45 28.25
CA PHE A 94 -3.55 32.35 27.24
C PHE A 94 -4.64 33.35 26.79
N LYS A 95 -4.41 34.66 26.98
CA LYS A 95 -5.30 35.71 26.44
C LYS A 95 -4.81 36.19 25.07
N MET A 96 -5.55 35.89 24.01
CA MET A 96 -5.51 36.70 22.80
C MET A 96 -6.37 37.96 22.97
N ALA A 97 -5.92 39.08 22.39
CA ALA A 97 -6.68 40.34 22.40
C ALA A 97 -7.56 40.42 21.14
N PRO A 98 -8.86 40.78 21.26
CA PRO A 98 -9.71 41.01 20.11
C PRO A 98 -9.38 42.35 19.44
N GLN A 99 -9.33 42.37 18.10
CA GLN A 99 -9.28 43.62 17.34
C GLN A 99 -10.69 44.23 17.19
N SER A 100 -10.75 45.56 17.15
CA SER A 100 -12.01 46.31 17.12
C SER A 100 -12.64 46.35 15.72
N VAL A 101 -13.93 46.03 15.65
CA VAL A 101 -14.79 46.25 14.45
C VAL A 101 -15.83 47.34 14.80
N PRO A 102 -16.04 48.36 13.95
CA PRO A 102 -17.02 49.40 14.22
C PRO A 102 -18.48 48.90 14.06
N PRO A 103 -19.44 49.50 14.78
CA PRO A 103 -20.83 49.02 14.80
C PRO A 103 -21.62 49.43 13.55
N VAL A 104 -22.44 48.51 13.05
CA VAL A 104 -23.55 48.80 12.12
C VAL A 104 -24.85 48.85 12.93
N GLY A 105 -25.64 49.90 12.72
CA GLY A 105 -26.85 50.14 13.52
C GLY A 105 -28.06 49.29 13.09
N ASN A 106 -28.88 48.88 14.07
CA ASN A 106 -30.20 48.32 13.81
C ASN A 106 -31.16 49.41 13.29
N PHE A 107 -32.00 49.05 12.33
CA PHE A 107 -33.28 49.72 12.08
C PHE A 107 -34.39 48.68 12.00
N SER A 108 -35.54 48.97 12.61
CA SER A 108 -36.66 48.04 12.79
C SER A 108 -38.00 48.68 12.41
N GLY A 109 -38.86 47.94 11.70
CA GLY A 109 -40.22 48.35 11.32
C GLY A 109 -40.29 48.89 9.89
N LEU A 110 -41.15 48.38 9.01
CA LEU A 110 -42.61 48.33 9.20
C LEU A 110 -43.24 46.97 8.78
N ALA A 111 -44.57 46.85 8.83
CA ALA A 111 -45.31 45.62 8.59
C ALA A 111 -46.61 45.84 7.79
N ALA A 112 -47.13 44.74 7.20
CA ALA A 112 -48.42 44.62 6.47
C ALA A 112 -48.48 45.38 5.11
N ALA A 113 -49.40 45.08 4.18
CA ALA A 113 -50.52 44.13 4.22
C ALA A 113 -50.83 43.46 2.86
N VAL A 114 -51.53 42.32 2.94
CA VAL A 114 -52.53 41.72 2.01
C VAL A 114 -52.76 42.37 0.63
N GLY A 115 -52.79 41.53 -0.42
CA GLY A 115 -53.46 41.80 -1.69
C GLY A 115 -53.33 40.63 -2.68
N THR A 116 -54.45 40.13 -3.21
CA THR A 116 -54.49 39.17 -4.33
C THR A 116 -54.94 39.87 -5.61
N ASP A 117 -54.55 39.35 -6.78
CA ASP A 117 -55.47 38.81 -7.80
C ASP A 117 -54.73 38.49 -9.12
N HIS A 118 -55.41 37.81 -10.03
CA HIS A 118 -54.92 37.44 -11.36
C HIS A 118 -55.14 38.57 -12.39
N GLU A 119 -54.32 38.62 -13.44
CA GLU A 119 -54.85 38.54 -14.81
C GLU A 119 -53.75 38.19 -15.84
N GLU A 120 -54.18 37.76 -17.03
CA GLU A 120 -53.31 37.42 -18.17
C GLU A 120 -53.03 38.66 -19.04
N ALA A 121 -51.94 38.66 -19.80
CA ALA A 121 -51.69 39.67 -20.83
C ALA A 121 -51.03 39.05 -22.07
N ASP A 122 -51.70 39.20 -23.21
CA ASP A 122 -51.35 38.61 -24.51
C ASP A 122 -50.15 39.34 -25.18
N VAL A 123 -49.44 38.66 -26.10
CA VAL A 123 -48.25 39.19 -26.78
C VAL A 123 -48.32 38.94 -28.28
N THR A 124 -48.98 39.85 -29.03
CA THR A 124 -48.92 39.83 -30.50
C THR A 124 -48.83 41.21 -31.15
N MET A 125 -47.67 41.49 -31.77
CA MET A 125 -47.40 42.31 -32.97
C MET A 125 -48.17 43.62 -33.24
N LEU A 126 -47.39 44.68 -33.52
CA LEU A 126 -47.54 45.42 -34.79
C LEU A 126 -46.20 46.01 -35.25
N GLN A 127 -46.07 46.25 -36.56
CA GLN A 127 -44.80 46.53 -37.25
C GLN A 127 -44.69 47.99 -37.70
N SER A 128 -43.48 48.51 -37.74
CA SER A 128 -43.06 49.47 -38.78
C SER A 128 -41.56 49.30 -39.06
N ALA A 129 -41.11 49.66 -40.27
CA ALA A 129 -39.79 49.28 -40.78
C ALA A 129 -38.96 50.47 -41.27
N THR A 130 -37.66 50.41 -41.03
CA THR A 130 -36.63 51.25 -41.68
C THR A 130 -35.46 50.38 -42.17
N PRO A 131 -34.68 50.81 -43.17
CA PRO A 131 -33.79 49.90 -43.90
C PRO A 131 -32.57 49.46 -43.10
N ARG A 132 -32.17 48.19 -43.27
CA ARG A 132 -30.86 47.72 -42.82
C ARG A 132 -29.78 48.34 -43.72
N GLY A 133 -28.92 49.19 -43.16
CA GLY A 133 -27.64 49.51 -43.80
C GLY A 133 -26.77 48.26 -43.93
N GLU A 134 -25.94 48.20 -44.96
CA GLU A 134 -25.02 47.07 -45.16
C GLU A 134 -24.03 46.98 -43.99
N ALA A 135 -23.92 45.78 -43.38
CA ALA A 135 -22.89 45.53 -42.39
C ALA A 135 -21.50 45.64 -43.06
N PRO A 136 -20.49 46.24 -42.39
CA PRO A 136 -19.13 46.29 -42.92
C PRO A 136 -18.64 44.88 -43.24
N LYS A 137 -18.16 44.66 -44.46
CA LYS A 137 -17.51 43.40 -44.83
C LYS A 137 -16.34 43.17 -43.87
N HIS A 138 -16.30 42.00 -43.24
CA HIS A 138 -15.25 41.67 -42.29
C HIS A 138 -13.87 41.80 -42.96
N GLY A 139 -13.14 42.85 -42.57
CA GLY A 139 -11.72 42.94 -42.83
C GLY A 139 -10.99 41.82 -42.08
N GLU A 140 -9.96 41.30 -42.73
CA GLU A 140 -9.01 40.27 -42.30
C GLU A 140 -9.13 39.80 -40.83
N GLU A 141 -9.43 38.51 -40.65
CA GLU A 141 -9.32 37.86 -39.34
C GLU A 141 -7.87 38.02 -38.82
N GLY A 142 -7.69 38.92 -37.85
CA GLY A 142 -6.44 39.05 -37.09
C GLY A 142 -6.17 37.75 -36.34
N SER A 143 -5.50 36.81 -37.01
CA SER A 143 -5.36 35.44 -36.53
C SER A 143 -4.73 35.43 -35.14
N ARG A 144 -5.45 34.87 -34.16
CA ARG A 144 -4.84 34.52 -32.87
C ARG A 144 -3.66 33.59 -33.17
N PRO A 145 -2.47 33.79 -32.61
CA PRO A 145 -1.30 32.99 -32.96
C PRO A 145 -1.56 31.52 -32.63
N THR A 146 -1.80 30.70 -33.65
CA THR A 146 -2.18 29.28 -33.57
C THR A 146 -0.97 28.37 -33.24
N GLY A 147 0.00 28.88 -32.47
CA GLY A 147 1.25 28.21 -32.13
C GLY A 147 1.10 26.96 -31.26
N THR A 148 -0.09 26.73 -30.69
CA THR A 148 -0.45 25.45 -30.07
C THR A 148 -0.87 24.45 -31.14
N LYS A 149 -0.04 23.42 -31.38
CA LYS A 149 -0.47 22.23 -32.13
C LYS A 149 -1.75 21.66 -31.51
N PRO A 150 -2.70 21.12 -32.30
CA PRO A 150 -3.85 20.42 -31.75
C PRO A 150 -3.37 19.22 -30.91
N LEU A 151 -4.09 18.91 -29.83
CA LEU A 151 -3.81 17.72 -29.03
C LEU A 151 -4.05 16.47 -29.87
N GLN A 152 -3.10 15.54 -29.86
CA GLN A 152 -3.11 14.33 -30.68
C GLN A 152 -3.35 13.07 -29.83
N ALA A 153 -3.85 12.01 -30.46
CA ALA A 153 -3.93 10.69 -29.84
C ALA A 153 -2.52 10.14 -29.53
N LEU A 154 -2.40 9.30 -28.49
CA LEU A 154 -1.11 8.81 -27.99
C LEU A 154 -0.25 8.18 -29.10
N ALA A 155 -0.82 7.34 -29.95
CA ALA A 155 -0.14 6.70 -31.08
C ALA A 155 0.52 7.66 -32.10
N THR A 156 0.13 8.95 -32.10
CA THR A 156 0.76 10.00 -32.92
C THR A 156 1.63 10.94 -32.09
N GLN A 157 1.24 11.21 -30.84
CA GLN A 157 1.93 12.12 -29.93
C GLN A 157 3.20 11.51 -29.32
N ASP A 158 3.18 10.21 -29.02
CA ASP A 158 4.26 9.42 -28.44
C ASP A 158 4.10 7.93 -28.86
N PRO A 159 4.58 7.57 -30.07
CA PRO A 159 4.48 6.20 -30.57
C PRO A 159 5.39 5.20 -29.82
N GLU A 160 6.41 5.68 -29.09
CA GLU A 160 7.29 4.82 -28.29
C GLU A 160 6.54 4.31 -27.05
N LEU A 161 5.91 5.22 -26.30
CA LEU A 161 5.04 4.86 -25.17
C LEU A 161 3.83 4.04 -25.64
N TYR A 162 3.28 4.31 -26.82
CA TYR A 162 2.17 3.55 -27.38
C TYR A 162 2.51 2.06 -27.61
N GLU A 163 3.67 1.74 -28.20
CA GLU A 163 4.06 0.33 -28.38
C GLU A 163 4.40 -0.36 -27.05
N LEU A 164 4.93 0.36 -26.05
CA LEU A 164 5.16 -0.18 -24.71
C LEU A 164 3.84 -0.56 -24.00
N LEU A 165 2.78 0.23 -24.17
CA LEU A 165 1.45 -0.14 -23.68
C LEU A 165 0.93 -1.41 -24.35
N ARG A 166 1.08 -1.52 -25.67
CA ARG A 166 0.69 -2.70 -26.44
C ARG A 166 1.53 -3.93 -26.08
N GLU A 167 2.81 -3.76 -25.72
CA GLU A 167 3.67 -4.85 -25.23
C GLU A 167 3.17 -5.40 -23.88
N GLU A 168 2.88 -4.53 -22.92
CA GLU A 168 2.29 -4.95 -21.63
C GLU A 168 0.91 -5.58 -21.81
N LYS A 169 0.07 -5.06 -22.72
CA LYS A 169 -1.22 -5.69 -23.05
C LYS A 169 -1.04 -7.09 -23.64
N ARG A 170 -0.10 -7.28 -24.58
CA ARG A 170 0.25 -8.61 -25.12
C ARG A 170 0.66 -9.55 -23.98
N ARG A 171 1.53 -9.09 -23.07
CA ARG A 171 2.00 -9.87 -21.90
C ARG A 171 0.84 -10.31 -20.99
N GLN A 172 -0.11 -9.43 -20.69
CA GLN A 172 -1.29 -9.76 -19.88
C GLN A 172 -2.28 -10.74 -20.57
N ILE A 173 -2.29 -10.78 -21.91
CA ILE A 173 -3.11 -11.70 -22.70
C ILE A 173 -2.47 -13.09 -22.78
N SER A 174 -1.16 -13.18 -23.02
CA SER A 174 -0.44 -14.46 -23.18
C SER A 174 0.11 -15.06 -21.88
N GLY A 175 0.16 -14.30 -20.79
CA GLY A 175 0.66 -14.75 -19.49
C GLY A 175 -0.40 -15.27 -18.53
N LEU A 176 0.05 -16.06 -17.55
CA LEU A 176 -0.73 -16.47 -16.38
C LEU A 176 -0.43 -15.56 -15.18
N GLU A 177 -1.26 -14.55 -14.99
CA GLU A 177 -1.13 -13.59 -13.89
C GLU A 177 -1.63 -14.18 -12.56
N LEU A 178 -0.70 -14.66 -11.74
CA LEU A 178 -0.94 -15.32 -10.45
C LEU A 178 -0.51 -14.47 -9.24
N ILE A 179 -0.12 -13.20 -9.44
CA ILE A 179 0.18 -12.29 -8.33
C ILE A 179 -1.12 -11.99 -7.55
N ALA A 180 -1.20 -12.50 -6.32
CA ALA A 180 -2.37 -12.40 -5.42
C ALA A 180 -2.80 -10.98 -5.00
N SER A 181 -2.16 -9.95 -5.54
CA SER A 181 -2.47 -8.52 -5.35
C SER A 181 -2.84 -7.79 -6.65
N GLU A 182 -2.98 -8.51 -7.75
CA GLU A 182 -3.30 -7.96 -9.08
C GLU A 182 -4.62 -8.51 -9.62
N ASN A 183 -5.22 -7.75 -10.53
CA ASN A 183 -6.52 -8.03 -11.13
C ASN A 183 -6.70 -7.14 -12.37
N PHE A 184 -7.58 -7.54 -13.28
CA PHE A 184 -7.91 -6.76 -14.47
C PHE A 184 -9.17 -5.93 -14.20
N THR A 185 -9.06 -4.61 -14.26
CA THR A 185 -10.21 -3.71 -14.06
C THR A 185 -11.08 -3.60 -15.31
N SER A 186 -12.33 -3.14 -15.17
CA SER A 186 -13.25 -3.04 -16.30
C SER A 186 -12.93 -1.84 -17.21
N GLN A 187 -13.40 -1.89 -18.45
CA GLN A 187 -13.28 -0.78 -19.40
C GLN A 187 -13.88 0.52 -18.83
N ALA A 188 -15.06 0.44 -18.21
CA ALA A 188 -15.74 1.61 -17.64
C ALA A 188 -14.97 2.28 -16.48
N VAL A 189 -14.15 1.52 -15.74
CA VAL A 189 -13.23 2.08 -14.73
C VAL A 189 -12.08 2.82 -15.40
N MET A 190 -11.52 2.30 -16.50
CA MET A 190 -10.46 2.96 -17.26
C MET A 190 -10.94 4.21 -18.02
N GLU A 191 -12.16 4.20 -18.55
CA GLU A 191 -12.82 5.38 -19.13
C GLU A 191 -12.98 6.52 -18.10
N CYS A 192 -13.28 6.18 -16.84
CA CYS A 192 -13.31 7.16 -15.75
C CYS A 192 -11.90 7.69 -15.41
N LEU A 193 -10.87 6.84 -15.44
CA LEU A 193 -9.48 7.23 -15.18
C LEU A 193 -8.93 8.18 -16.26
N GLY A 194 -9.22 7.90 -17.54
CA GLY A 194 -8.81 8.74 -18.68
C GLY A 194 -9.67 9.98 -18.92
N SER A 195 -10.57 10.33 -17.99
CA SER A 195 -11.56 11.40 -18.18
C SER A 195 -11.05 12.80 -17.85
N CYS A 196 -11.81 13.82 -18.29
CA CYS A 196 -11.57 15.23 -17.99
C CYS A 196 -11.56 15.58 -16.49
N LEU A 197 -11.99 14.67 -15.61
CA LEU A 197 -11.96 14.84 -14.16
C LEU A 197 -10.54 14.98 -13.61
N THR A 198 -9.50 14.58 -14.36
CA THR A 198 -8.10 14.85 -14.00
C THR A 198 -7.75 16.34 -14.01
N ASN A 199 -8.54 17.19 -14.69
CA ASN A 199 -8.24 18.61 -14.83
C ASN A 199 -8.70 19.46 -13.64
N LYS A 200 -9.52 18.92 -12.71
CA LYS A 200 -10.17 19.72 -11.67
C LYS A 200 -9.50 19.56 -10.30
N TYR A 201 -8.99 20.68 -9.78
CA TYR A 201 -8.50 20.81 -8.40
C TYR A 201 -9.67 21.05 -7.43
N SER A 202 -9.72 20.29 -6.33
CA SER A 202 -10.89 20.19 -5.44
C SER A 202 -10.54 19.96 -3.96
N GLU A 203 -9.49 20.61 -3.47
CA GLU A 203 -9.08 20.54 -2.06
C GLU A 203 -10.22 20.92 -1.09
N GLY A 204 -10.20 20.29 0.09
CA GLY A 204 -11.33 20.22 1.01
C GLY A 204 -12.28 19.06 0.67
N TYR A 205 -13.50 19.15 1.19
CA TYR A 205 -14.54 18.09 1.11
C TYR A 205 -15.82 18.63 0.44
N PRO A 206 -16.76 17.77 0.00
CA PRO A 206 -18.00 18.22 -0.63
C PRO A 206 -18.74 19.28 0.20
N GLY A 207 -19.13 20.39 -0.44
CA GLY A 207 -19.72 21.56 0.24
C GLY A 207 -18.73 22.45 1.03
N ALA A 208 -17.50 21.98 1.26
CA ALA A 208 -16.45 22.66 2.03
C ALA A 208 -15.12 22.64 1.25
N ARG A 209 -15.11 23.23 0.05
CA ARG A 209 -13.96 23.27 -0.87
C ARG A 209 -13.21 24.60 -0.80
N TYR A 210 -11.90 24.53 -1.00
CA TYR A 210 -11.01 25.70 -1.10
C TYR A 210 -11.08 26.41 -2.48
N TYR A 211 -11.76 25.78 -3.46
CA TYR A 211 -11.83 26.23 -4.84
C TYR A 211 -13.27 26.16 -5.37
N GLY A 212 -13.65 27.12 -6.22
CA GLY A 212 -14.96 27.14 -6.89
C GLY A 212 -15.11 26.07 -8.00
N GLY A 213 -16.31 26.00 -8.59
CA GLY A 213 -16.62 25.14 -9.74
C GLY A 213 -16.60 23.63 -9.46
N ASN A 214 -16.81 23.21 -8.20
CA ASN A 214 -16.76 21.81 -7.78
C ASN A 214 -18.12 21.09 -7.77
N GLU A 215 -19.20 21.72 -8.23
CA GLU A 215 -20.59 21.20 -8.19
C GLU A 215 -20.74 19.75 -8.70
N VAL A 216 -20.07 19.40 -9.80
CA VAL A 216 -20.08 18.04 -10.36
C VAL A 216 -19.14 17.10 -9.61
N ILE A 217 -18.00 17.61 -9.11
CA ILE A 217 -17.02 16.84 -8.33
C ILE A 217 -17.63 16.40 -6.99
N ASP A 218 -18.31 17.30 -6.30
CA ASP A 218 -18.98 17.03 -5.03
C ASP A 218 -20.07 15.96 -5.20
N ARG A 219 -20.83 16.02 -6.30
CA ARG A 219 -21.80 14.98 -6.66
C ARG A 219 -21.15 13.63 -6.94
N ILE A 220 -19.95 13.60 -7.55
CA ILE A 220 -19.17 12.39 -7.82
C ILE A 220 -18.59 11.80 -6.53
N GLU A 221 -18.00 12.61 -5.66
CA GLU A 221 -17.41 12.17 -4.40
C GLU A 221 -18.48 11.67 -3.43
N CYS A 222 -19.59 12.40 -3.24
CA CYS A 222 -20.71 11.92 -2.43
C CYS A 222 -21.38 10.67 -3.02
N LEU A 223 -21.39 10.48 -4.34
CA LEU A 223 -21.83 9.23 -4.95
C LEU A 223 -20.86 8.09 -4.65
N CYS A 224 -19.55 8.35 -4.68
CA CYS A 224 -18.52 7.40 -4.33
C CYS A 224 -18.64 6.94 -2.87
N GLN A 225 -18.75 7.89 -1.93
CA GLN A 225 -18.92 7.62 -0.50
C GLN A 225 -20.18 6.78 -0.21
N ARG A 226 -21.34 7.17 -0.75
CA ARG A 226 -22.58 6.37 -0.58
C ARG A 226 -22.46 4.96 -1.15
N ARG A 227 -21.82 4.80 -2.32
CA ARG A 227 -21.58 3.47 -2.90
C ARG A 227 -20.58 2.65 -2.10
N ALA A 228 -19.59 3.29 -1.46
CA ALA A 228 -18.62 2.60 -0.61
C ALA A 228 -19.27 2.06 0.66
N LEU A 229 -20.11 2.85 1.35
CA LEU A 229 -20.89 2.37 2.50
C LEU A 229 -21.85 1.24 2.11
N ALA A 230 -22.62 1.43 1.04
CA ALA A 230 -23.59 0.44 0.57
C ALA A 230 -22.95 -0.89 0.12
N ALA A 231 -21.77 -0.85 -0.52
CA ALA A 231 -21.04 -2.05 -0.96
C ALA A 231 -20.51 -2.94 0.19
N PHE A 232 -20.50 -2.43 1.44
CA PHE A 232 -20.17 -3.20 2.65
C PHE A 232 -21.34 -3.29 3.64
N GLY A 233 -22.56 -2.91 3.23
CA GLY A 233 -23.77 -2.99 4.05
C GLY A 233 -23.79 -2.05 5.26
N LEU A 234 -23.09 -0.91 5.19
CA LEU A 234 -22.86 -0.03 6.34
C LEU A 234 -23.94 1.06 6.46
N ASP A 235 -24.43 1.26 7.69
CA ASP A 235 -25.27 2.40 8.05
C ASP A 235 -24.45 3.70 8.04
N ILE A 236 -24.96 4.74 7.36
CA ILE A 236 -24.35 6.07 7.26
C ILE A 236 -24.34 6.83 8.59
N GLU A 237 -25.22 6.49 9.54
CA GLU A 237 -25.19 7.04 10.89
C GLU A 237 -24.13 6.40 11.79
N GLU A 238 -23.67 5.19 11.44
CA GLU A 238 -22.60 4.48 12.15
C GLU A 238 -21.23 4.70 11.53
N TRP A 239 -21.15 4.71 10.20
CA TRP A 239 -19.90 4.69 9.45
C TRP A 239 -19.78 5.90 8.52
N ALA A 240 -18.63 6.57 8.60
CA ALA A 240 -18.18 7.50 7.58
C ALA A 240 -17.09 6.85 6.70
N VAL A 241 -16.87 7.39 5.50
CA VAL A 241 -15.83 6.92 4.58
C VAL A 241 -15.15 8.07 3.86
N ASN A 242 -13.82 8.07 3.91
CA ASN A 242 -12.96 8.92 3.10
C ASN A 242 -12.46 8.14 1.88
N VAL A 243 -12.71 8.67 0.68
CA VAL A 243 -12.41 8.06 -0.62
C VAL A 243 -11.29 8.76 -1.39
N GLN A 244 -10.65 9.77 -0.76
CA GLN A 244 -9.55 10.55 -1.35
C GLN A 244 -8.13 9.91 -1.24
N PRO A 245 -7.81 8.89 -0.41
CA PRO A 245 -6.45 8.36 -0.35
C PRO A 245 -5.92 7.83 -1.68
N TYR A 246 -4.77 8.33 -2.12
CA TYR A 246 -4.20 7.99 -3.44
C TYR A 246 -3.83 6.51 -3.59
N SER A 247 -3.65 5.78 -2.48
CA SER A 247 -3.48 4.32 -2.43
C SER A 247 -3.64 3.83 -0.98
N GLY A 248 -3.57 2.52 -0.75
CA GLY A 248 -3.68 1.91 0.59
C GLY A 248 -2.55 2.30 1.55
N SER A 249 -1.32 2.52 1.05
CA SER A 249 -0.21 2.94 1.93
C SER A 249 -0.37 4.38 2.46
N PRO A 250 -0.76 5.38 1.62
CA PRO A 250 -1.27 6.66 2.11
C PRO A 250 -2.49 6.53 3.03
N ALA A 251 -3.47 5.68 2.71
CA ALA A 251 -4.67 5.49 3.55
C ALA A 251 -4.31 5.06 4.98
N ASN A 252 -3.45 4.05 5.13
CA ASN A 252 -2.96 3.59 6.42
C ASN A 252 -2.18 4.69 7.16
N MET A 253 -1.32 5.44 6.47
CA MET A 253 -0.59 6.56 7.08
C MET A 253 -1.52 7.68 7.55
N ALA A 254 -2.59 7.99 6.80
CA ALA A 254 -3.57 8.99 7.19
C ALA A 254 -4.40 8.58 8.42
N VAL A 255 -4.69 7.28 8.61
CA VAL A 255 -5.24 6.77 9.88
C VAL A 255 -4.29 7.04 11.03
N PHE A 256 -3.00 6.72 10.87
CA PHE A 256 -2.02 6.91 11.94
C PHE A 256 -1.80 8.40 12.27
N VAL A 257 -1.70 9.27 11.26
CA VAL A 257 -1.51 10.72 11.45
C VAL A 257 -2.78 11.41 11.98
N GLY A 258 -3.98 10.92 11.64
CA GLY A 258 -5.24 11.46 12.14
C GLY A 258 -5.56 11.05 13.59
N LEU A 259 -5.27 9.79 13.98
CA LEU A 259 -5.71 9.23 15.27
C LEU A 259 -4.59 9.00 16.29
N LEU A 260 -3.32 9.03 15.89
CA LEU A 260 -2.17 8.76 16.76
C LEU A 260 -1.21 9.96 16.82
N GLN A 261 -0.48 10.08 17.92
CA GLN A 261 0.64 11.02 18.05
C GLN A 261 1.94 10.37 17.57
N PRO A 262 2.96 11.15 17.16
CA PRO A 262 4.29 10.61 16.91
C PRO A 262 4.78 9.79 18.11
N HIS A 263 5.34 8.61 17.82
CA HIS A 263 5.76 7.60 18.80
C HIS A 263 4.65 6.93 19.65
N ASP A 264 3.37 7.14 19.35
CA ASP A 264 2.32 6.21 19.83
C ASP A 264 2.63 4.79 19.33
N ARG A 265 2.13 3.80 20.09
CA ARG A 265 2.46 2.40 19.88
C ARG A 265 1.49 1.70 18.95
N ILE A 266 2.00 0.97 17.96
CA ILE A 266 1.22 0.16 17.02
C ILE A 266 1.63 -1.30 17.07
N MET A 267 0.68 -2.22 16.87
CA MET A 267 0.95 -3.64 16.66
C MET A 267 0.31 -4.12 15.35
N GLY A 268 1.05 -4.90 14.57
CA GLY A 268 0.60 -5.47 13.31
C GLY A 268 1.21 -6.85 13.06
N LEU A 269 0.68 -7.59 12.08
CA LEU A 269 1.24 -8.87 11.69
C LEU A 269 2.65 -8.69 11.09
N ASP A 270 3.61 -9.51 11.51
CA ASP A 270 4.97 -9.48 10.99
C ASP A 270 5.02 -9.77 9.49
N LEU A 271 5.97 -9.16 8.77
CA LEU A 271 6.06 -9.30 7.32
C LEU A 271 6.41 -10.75 6.87
N PRO A 272 7.43 -11.42 7.45
CA PRO A 272 7.60 -12.88 7.36
C PRO A 272 6.35 -13.71 7.67
N SER A 273 5.53 -13.28 8.64
CA SER A 273 4.27 -13.94 9.02
C SER A 273 3.08 -13.59 8.11
N GLY A 274 3.29 -12.81 7.04
CA GLY A 274 2.29 -12.50 6.03
C GLY A 274 1.60 -11.12 6.16
N GLY A 275 2.07 -10.25 7.05
CA GLY A 275 1.60 -8.86 7.20
C GLY A 275 1.97 -7.95 6.01
N HIS A 276 1.73 -6.64 6.15
CA HIS A 276 2.11 -5.63 5.15
C HIS A 276 3.17 -4.66 5.67
N LEU A 277 3.96 -4.07 4.77
CA LEU A 277 5.00 -3.09 5.10
C LEU A 277 4.47 -1.92 5.95
N THR A 278 3.23 -1.48 5.74
CA THR A 278 2.62 -0.36 6.49
C THR A 278 2.10 -0.74 7.86
N HIS A 279 2.18 -2.00 8.27
CA HIS A 279 1.78 -2.45 9.61
C HIS A 279 2.94 -2.32 10.62
N GLY A 280 3.88 -1.40 10.36
CA GLY A 280 5.02 -1.11 11.23
C GLY A 280 6.29 -1.92 10.94
N PHE A 281 6.56 -2.36 9.71
CA PHE A 281 7.71 -3.24 9.44
C PHE A 281 9.09 -2.61 9.67
N TYR A 282 9.91 -3.26 10.51
CA TYR A 282 11.33 -3.01 10.73
C TYR A 282 12.13 -4.31 10.77
N THR A 283 13.45 -4.19 10.73
CA THR A 283 14.41 -5.29 10.94
C THR A 283 15.27 -5.00 12.16
N ALA A 284 15.92 -6.03 12.74
CA ALA A 284 16.81 -5.90 13.90
C ALA A 284 17.99 -4.91 13.75
N LYS A 285 18.23 -4.36 12.54
CA LYS A 285 19.26 -3.34 12.27
C LYS A 285 18.74 -2.04 11.67
N LYS A 286 17.47 -1.97 11.23
CA LYS A 286 16.93 -0.83 10.50
C LYS A 286 15.39 -0.80 10.49
N ARG A 287 14.80 0.35 10.85
CA ARG A 287 13.40 0.72 10.57
C ARG A 287 13.22 0.89 9.06
N ILE A 288 12.30 0.13 8.45
CA ILE A 288 12.16 0.03 6.98
C ILE A 288 10.96 0.85 6.51
N SER A 289 9.80 0.60 7.10
CA SER A 289 8.58 1.34 6.81
C SER A 289 8.58 2.69 7.51
N ALA A 290 8.08 3.74 6.85
CA ALA A 290 7.85 5.05 7.48
C ALA A 290 6.97 4.93 8.73
N THR A 291 6.06 3.96 8.76
CA THR A 291 5.19 3.65 9.91
C THR A 291 5.99 3.17 11.13
N SER A 292 7.12 2.48 10.92
CA SER A 292 8.08 2.11 11.98
C SER A 292 9.05 3.24 12.35
N ILE A 293 9.07 4.35 11.61
CA ILE A 293 9.93 5.52 11.85
C ILE A 293 9.17 6.56 12.69
N PHE A 294 7.93 6.86 12.32
CA PHE A 294 7.10 7.86 13.00
C PHE A 294 6.30 7.30 14.19
N PHE A 295 6.07 5.98 14.25
CA PHE A 295 5.35 5.30 15.33
C PHE A 295 6.17 4.12 15.86
N GLU A 296 5.93 3.73 17.10
CA GLU A 296 6.68 2.66 17.76
C GLU A 296 5.96 1.33 17.54
N SER A 297 6.53 0.48 16.68
CA SER A 297 5.95 -0.80 16.28
C SER A 297 6.46 -1.97 17.12
N LEU A 298 5.57 -2.92 17.44
CA LEU A 298 5.92 -4.28 17.86
C LEU A 298 5.07 -5.30 17.10
N PRO A 299 5.64 -6.22 16.31
CA PRO A 299 4.83 -7.16 15.56
C PRO A 299 4.32 -8.33 16.42
N TYR A 300 3.15 -8.85 16.04
CA TYR A 300 2.71 -10.20 16.38
C TYR A 300 2.95 -11.14 15.19
N GLY A 301 2.93 -12.44 15.42
CA GLY A 301 3.28 -13.45 14.42
C GLY A 301 2.28 -14.60 14.30
N VAL A 302 2.67 -15.59 13.51
CA VAL A 302 2.02 -16.90 13.44
C VAL A 302 2.83 -17.95 14.20
N ASP A 303 2.20 -19.03 14.64
CA ASP A 303 2.91 -20.24 15.04
C ASP A 303 3.62 -20.86 13.82
N GLU A 304 4.91 -21.18 13.94
CA GLU A 304 5.74 -21.63 12.82
C GLU A 304 5.38 -23.01 12.28
N LYS A 305 4.60 -23.81 13.04
CA LYS A 305 4.21 -25.18 12.66
C LYS A 305 2.93 -25.18 11.83
N THR A 306 1.91 -24.48 12.30
CA THR A 306 0.55 -24.39 11.71
C THR A 306 0.38 -23.23 10.74
N GLY A 307 1.24 -22.20 10.83
CA GLY A 307 1.13 -20.97 10.06
C GLY A 307 -0.07 -20.08 10.44
N LEU A 308 -0.77 -20.39 11.54
CA LEU A 308 -1.92 -19.63 12.04
C LEU A 308 -1.50 -18.55 13.03
N ILE A 309 -2.22 -17.43 13.08
CA ILE A 309 -1.94 -16.32 14.02
C ILE A 309 -1.99 -16.82 15.47
N ASP A 310 -0.92 -16.57 16.24
CA ASP A 310 -0.90 -16.86 17.68
C ASP A 310 -1.59 -15.71 18.44
N TYR A 311 -2.91 -15.86 18.62
CA TYR A 311 -3.74 -14.91 19.36
C TYR A 311 -3.34 -14.81 20.85
N GLU A 312 -2.78 -15.86 21.44
CA GLU A 312 -2.36 -15.87 22.85
C GLU A 312 -1.04 -15.12 23.06
N GLU A 313 -0.07 -15.27 22.14
CA GLU A 313 1.15 -14.47 22.14
C GLU A 313 0.87 -13.00 21.74
N LEU A 314 0.00 -12.75 20.77
CA LEU A 314 -0.52 -11.41 20.48
C LEU A 314 -1.14 -10.79 21.75
N ARG A 315 -1.97 -11.53 22.49
CA ARG A 315 -2.60 -11.07 23.73
C ARG A 315 -1.56 -10.71 24.80
N LYS A 316 -0.58 -11.57 25.05
CA LYS A 316 0.51 -11.32 26.03
C LYS A 316 1.31 -10.08 25.64
N ARG A 317 1.70 -9.97 24.36
CA ARG A 317 2.42 -8.79 23.82
C ARG A 317 1.61 -7.51 23.96
N ALA A 318 0.32 -7.51 23.61
CA ALA A 318 -0.52 -6.32 23.70
C ALA A 318 -0.67 -5.80 25.14
N LEU A 319 -0.81 -6.69 26.13
CA LEU A 319 -0.92 -6.32 27.55
C LEU A 319 0.38 -5.71 28.12
N VAL A 320 1.55 -6.14 27.62
CA VAL A 320 2.86 -5.61 28.03
C VAL A 320 3.25 -4.35 27.24
N PHE A 321 3.07 -4.36 25.92
CA PHE A 321 3.46 -3.28 25.03
C PHE A 321 2.49 -2.09 25.07
N ARG A 322 1.21 -2.32 25.39
CA ARG A 322 0.16 -1.28 25.41
C ARG A 322 0.12 -0.46 24.12
N PRO A 323 -0.25 -1.09 22.98
CA PRO A 323 -0.52 -0.37 21.75
C PRO A 323 -1.67 0.63 21.94
N LYS A 324 -1.58 1.76 21.24
CA LYS A 324 -2.68 2.68 20.97
C LYS A 324 -3.61 2.11 19.89
N LEU A 325 -3.04 1.34 18.97
CA LEU A 325 -3.71 0.73 17.83
C LEU A 325 -3.19 -0.69 17.55
N ILE A 326 -4.10 -1.65 17.42
CA ILE A 326 -3.82 -2.99 16.87
C ILE A 326 -4.35 -3.04 15.43
N ILE A 327 -3.55 -3.55 14.52
CA ILE A 327 -3.86 -3.68 13.09
C ILE A 327 -4.00 -5.17 12.78
N CYS A 328 -5.21 -5.60 12.44
CA CYS A 328 -5.47 -6.87 11.78
C CYS A 328 -5.53 -6.67 10.25
N GLY A 329 -5.38 -7.74 9.47
CA GLY A 329 -5.21 -7.67 8.01
C GLY A 329 -3.81 -8.12 7.56
N HIS A 330 -3.67 -8.41 6.27
CA HIS A 330 -2.52 -9.16 5.75
C HIS A 330 -2.26 -8.95 4.25
N SER A 331 -1.07 -9.36 3.79
CA SER A 331 -0.70 -9.49 2.37
C SER A 331 -0.48 -10.94 1.91
N ALA A 332 -0.16 -11.86 2.82
CA ALA A 332 0.19 -13.25 2.48
C ALA A 332 -0.27 -14.28 3.55
N TYR A 333 -1.40 -14.02 4.21
CA TYR A 333 -2.07 -14.99 5.08
C TYR A 333 -3.23 -15.66 4.31
N PRO A 334 -3.29 -17.00 4.22
CA PRO A 334 -4.28 -17.72 3.40
C PRO A 334 -5.58 -18.08 4.14
N ARG A 335 -5.72 -17.75 5.43
CA ARG A 335 -6.94 -18.05 6.22
C ARG A 335 -7.76 -16.79 6.52
N ASP A 336 -9.01 -16.96 6.95
CA ASP A 336 -9.83 -15.85 7.47
C ASP A 336 -9.34 -15.40 8.87
N LEU A 337 -9.80 -14.25 9.35
CA LEU A 337 -9.36 -13.64 10.61
C LEU A 337 -10.40 -13.77 11.72
N ASP A 338 -9.95 -14.11 12.93
CA ASP A 338 -10.77 -14.13 14.12
C ASP A 338 -10.91 -12.71 14.71
N TYR A 339 -11.80 -11.94 14.10
CA TYR A 339 -12.06 -10.55 14.51
C TYR A 339 -12.63 -10.44 15.94
N VAL A 340 -13.22 -11.52 16.48
CA VAL A 340 -13.68 -11.57 17.88
C VAL A 340 -12.48 -11.54 18.82
N LYS A 341 -11.50 -12.44 18.63
CA LYS A 341 -10.26 -12.44 19.43
C LYS A 341 -9.48 -11.13 19.27
N PHE A 342 -9.42 -10.56 18.06
CA PHE A 342 -8.79 -9.24 17.86
C PHE A 342 -9.47 -8.14 18.69
N ARG A 343 -10.81 -8.13 18.79
CA ARG A 343 -11.57 -7.18 19.60
C ARG A 343 -11.29 -7.36 21.09
N GLU A 344 -11.41 -8.58 21.62
CA GLU A 344 -11.15 -8.91 23.02
C GLU A 344 -9.73 -8.52 23.47
N ILE A 345 -8.73 -8.70 22.58
CA ILE A 345 -7.35 -8.32 22.84
C ILE A 345 -7.18 -6.79 22.83
N ALA A 346 -7.80 -6.09 21.87
CA ALA A 346 -7.78 -4.63 21.79
C ALA A 346 -8.43 -3.98 23.02
N ASP A 347 -9.61 -4.46 23.44
CA ASP A 347 -10.30 -3.97 24.63
C ASP A 347 -9.47 -4.15 25.90
N ALA A 348 -8.90 -5.34 26.11
CA ALA A 348 -8.05 -5.62 27.28
C ALA A 348 -6.71 -4.84 27.27
N ALA A 349 -6.20 -4.49 26.09
CA ALA A 349 -5.03 -3.64 25.93
C ALA A 349 -5.35 -2.16 26.22
N GLY A 350 -6.57 -1.72 25.93
CA GLY A 350 -6.98 -0.30 25.87
C GLY A 350 -6.70 0.33 24.50
N ALA A 351 -6.75 -0.46 23.43
CA ALA A 351 -6.37 -0.08 22.08
C ALA A 351 -7.58 0.05 21.13
N MET A 352 -7.43 0.91 20.12
CA MET A 352 -8.27 0.84 18.91
C MET A 352 -7.91 -0.42 18.09
N LEU A 353 -8.88 -0.94 17.35
CA LEU A 353 -8.71 -2.01 16.37
C LEU A 353 -8.95 -1.50 14.95
N MET A 354 -7.96 -1.68 14.09
CA MET A 354 -8.01 -1.36 12.66
C MET A 354 -7.93 -2.66 11.83
N CYS A 355 -8.77 -2.81 10.81
CA CYS A 355 -8.60 -3.85 9.79
C CYS A 355 -8.11 -3.26 8.47
N ASP A 356 -6.94 -3.70 8.00
CA ASP A 356 -6.50 -3.48 6.62
C ASP A 356 -6.99 -4.65 5.74
N MET A 357 -8.22 -4.53 5.24
CA MET A 357 -8.83 -5.55 4.37
C MET A 357 -8.41 -5.42 2.90
N ALA A 358 -7.30 -4.72 2.60
CA ALA A 358 -6.86 -4.42 1.24
C ALA A 358 -6.72 -5.64 0.31
N HIS A 359 -6.49 -6.83 0.85
CA HIS A 359 -6.41 -8.08 0.11
C HIS A 359 -7.77 -8.77 -0.07
N THR A 360 -8.64 -8.74 0.93
CA THR A 360 -9.87 -9.55 1.04
C THR A 360 -11.17 -8.78 0.78
N SER A 361 -11.12 -7.46 0.63
CA SER A 361 -12.30 -6.59 0.51
C SER A 361 -13.30 -6.96 -0.59
N GLY A 362 -12.84 -7.49 -1.73
CA GLY A 362 -13.76 -7.99 -2.78
C GLY A 362 -14.56 -9.23 -2.38
N LEU A 363 -14.03 -10.05 -1.46
CA LEU A 363 -14.69 -11.25 -0.92
C LEU A 363 -15.60 -10.88 0.27
N ILE A 364 -15.16 -9.93 1.10
CA ILE A 364 -15.96 -9.37 2.21
C ILE A 364 -17.21 -8.66 1.69
N ALA A 365 -17.09 -7.86 0.63
CA ALA A 365 -18.24 -7.23 -0.04
C ALA A 365 -19.22 -8.26 -0.67
N ALA A 366 -18.77 -9.48 -0.94
CA ALA A 366 -19.60 -10.59 -1.39
C ALA A 366 -20.17 -11.45 -0.24
N ASN A 367 -19.88 -11.11 1.03
CA ASN A 367 -20.21 -11.89 2.23
C ASN A 367 -19.64 -13.32 2.23
N LEU A 368 -18.46 -13.52 1.62
CA LEU A 368 -17.78 -14.83 1.53
C LEU A 368 -16.63 -15.01 2.53
N LEU A 369 -16.27 -13.94 3.25
CA LEU A 369 -15.33 -13.95 4.39
C LEU A 369 -15.95 -13.11 5.51
N THR A 370 -15.47 -13.30 6.74
CA THR A 370 -16.00 -12.62 7.92
C THR A 370 -15.84 -11.09 7.79
N SER A 371 -16.92 -10.37 8.07
CA SER A 371 -16.92 -8.91 8.01
C SER A 371 -16.13 -8.32 9.20
N PRO A 372 -15.16 -7.40 8.98
CA PRO A 372 -14.42 -6.74 10.05
C PRO A 372 -15.26 -5.68 10.79
N PHE A 373 -16.28 -5.13 10.12
CA PHE A 373 -17.02 -3.94 10.55
C PHE A 373 -17.77 -4.06 11.89
N PRO A 374 -18.33 -5.21 12.33
CA PRO A 374 -18.91 -5.30 13.68
C PRO A 374 -17.89 -5.09 14.82
N TYR A 375 -16.61 -5.39 14.55
CA TYR A 375 -15.55 -5.51 15.55
C TYR A 375 -14.56 -4.35 15.54
N CYS A 376 -14.20 -3.87 14.36
CA CYS A 376 -13.15 -2.87 14.17
C CYS A 376 -13.68 -1.46 14.38
N ASP A 377 -12.81 -0.59 14.89
CA ASP A 377 -13.08 0.84 15.05
C ASP A 377 -12.76 1.60 13.75
N ILE A 378 -11.75 1.13 13.00
CA ILE A 378 -11.33 1.61 11.66
C ILE A 378 -11.25 0.43 10.68
N VAL A 379 -11.60 0.64 9.41
CA VAL A 379 -11.30 -0.33 8.33
C VAL A 379 -10.69 0.40 7.13
N THR A 380 -9.52 -0.03 6.66
CA THR A 380 -8.89 0.49 5.43
C THR A 380 -8.89 -0.56 4.33
N THR A 381 -8.81 -0.11 3.07
CA THR A 381 -8.63 -1.00 1.93
C THR A 381 -7.94 -0.31 0.76
N THR A 382 -7.19 -1.07 -0.04
CA THR A 382 -6.97 -0.72 -1.45
C THR A 382 -8.17 -1.11 -2.29
N THR A 383 -8.35 -0.44 -3.43
CA THR A 383 -9.50 -0.65 -4.32
C THR A 383 -9.20 -1.56 -5.53
N HIS A 384 -7.92 -1.83 -5.83
CA HIS A 384 -7.46 -2.51 -7.06
C HIS A 384 -7.25 -4.04 -6.97
N LYS A 385 -7.33 -4.67 -5.79
CA LYS A 385 -7.02 -6.10 -5.62
C LYS A 385 -8.23 -6.99 -5.94
N THR A 386 -8.71 -7.80 -5.00
CA THR A 386 -9.98 -8.57 -5.15
C THR A 386 -11.17 -7.67 -5.47
N LEU A 387 -11.15 -6.40 -5.04
CA LEU A 387 -12.18 -5.39 -5.33
C LEU A 387 -12.13 -4.81 -6.77
N ARG A 388 -11.10 -5.14 -7.58
CA ARG A 388 -11.01 -4.97 -9.04
C ARG A 388 -11.17 -3.52 -9.58
N GLY A 389 -10.99 -2.51 -8.75
CA GLY A 389 -11.13 -1.09 -9.08
C GLY A 389 -9.85 -0.38 -9.54
N PRO A 390 -9.86 0.96 -9.55
CA PRO A 390 -8.67 1.76 -9.86
C PRO A 390 -7.60 1.62 -8.78
N ARG A 391 -6.39 2.12 -9.02
CA ARG A 391 -5.36 2.21 -7.97
C ARG A 391 -5.61 3.39 -7.02
N SER A 392 -6.50 3.20 -6.04
CA SER A 392 -6.73 4.12 -4.91
C SER A 392 -6.84 3.37 -3.57
N GLY A 393 -7.20 4.09 -2.49
CA GLY A 393 -7.55 3.52 -1.19
C GLY A 393 -8.82 4.17 -0.60
N MET A 394 -9.38 3.53 0.44
CA MET A 394 -10.48 4.06 1.24
C MET A 394 -10.20 3.86 2.73
N ILE A 395 -10.73 4.76 3.56
CA ILE A 395 -10.73 4.66 5.02
C ILE A 395 -12.18 4.76 5.50
N PHE A 396 -12.67 3.70 6.14
CA PHE A 396 -13.94 3.68 6.86
C PHE A 396 -13.66 3.87 8.36
N ILE A 397 -14.51 4.66 9.04
CA ILE A 397 -14.36 4.98 10.46
C ILE A 397 -15.72 4.88 11.16
N ASN A 398 -15.76 4.16 12.29
CA ASN A 398 -16.99 4.00 13.07
C ASN A 398 -17.18 5.20 14.00
N LYS A 399 -18.16 6.05 13.69
CA LYS A 399 -18.45 7.31 14.40
C LYS A 399 -18.91 7.10 15.85
N ARG A 400 -19.45 5.92 16.19
CA ARG A 400 -19.89 5.59 17.56
C ARG A 400 -18.75 5.04 18.43
N ARG A 401 -17.81 4.30 17.83
CA ARG A 401 -16.61 3.75 18.51
C ARG A 401 -15.49 4.78 18.63
N VAL A 402 -15.34 5.66 17.64
CA VAL A 402 -14.34 6.75 17.61
C VAL A 402 -15.07 8.10 17.44
N PRO A 403 -15.48 8.75 18.54
CA PRO A 403 -15.95 10.14 18.52
C PRO A 403 -14.96 11.05 17.80
N ASP A 404 -15.47 12.02 17.04
CA ASP A 404 -14.72 12.93 16.16
C ASP A 404 -13.83 12.25 15.09
N GLY A 405 -13.84 10.92 15.00
CA GLY A 405 -12.98 10.12 14.13
C GLY A 405 -13.09 10.47 12.65
N GLU A 406 -14.29 10.85 12.17
CA GLU A 406 -14.47 11.34 10.80
C GLU A 406 -13.67 12.62 10.54
N GLY A 407 -13.73 13.61 11.44
CA GLY A 407 -12.99 14.85 11.32
C GLY A 407 -11.47 14.64 11.42
N LEU A 408 -11.04 13.72 12.29
CA LEU A 408 -9.63 13.35 12.46
C LEU A 408 -9.06 12.61 11.25
N ILE A 409 -9.77 11.61 10.71
CA ILE A 409 -9.39 10.90 9.48
C ILE A 409 -9.37 11.85 8.28
N ASN A 410 -10.39 12.69 8.14
CA ASN A 410 -10.44 13.67 7.05
C ASN A 410 -9.25 14.64 7.14
N SER A 411 -8.97 15.20 8.31
CA SER A 411 -7.81 16.08 8.54
C SER A 411 -6.47 15.38 8.28
N GLY A 412 -6.35 14.10 8.66
CA GLY A 412 -5.19 13.25 8.42
C GLY A 412 -4.92 12.98 6.94
N VAL A 413 -5.97 12.93 6.10
CA VAL A 413 -5.84 12.88 4.64
C VAL A 413 -5.52 14.27 4.09
N PHE A 414 -6.40 15.25 4.31
CA PHE A 414 -6.24 16.64 3.87
C PHE A 414 -6.66 17.59 5.02
N PRO A 415 -5.82 18.57 5.42
CA PRO A 415 -4.61 19.04 4.74
C PRO A 415 -3.30 18.35 5.19
N SER A 416 -3.33 17.33 6.06
CA SER A 416 -2.10 16.87 6.73
C SER A 416 -1.13 16.05 5.89
N LEU A 417 -1.56 15.37 4.81
CA LEU A 417 -0.71 14.47 4.02
C LEU A 417 -0.87 14.60 2.50
N GLN A 418 -2.07 14.91 2.02
CA GLN A 418 -2.40 15.06 0.61
C GLN A 418 -2.84 16.50 0.29
N GLY A 419 -2.80 16.86 -0.99
CA GLY A 419 -3.40 18.08 -1.54
C GLY A 419 -4.64 17.74 -2.36
N GLY A 420 -4.71 18.28 -3.59
CA GLY A 420 -5.80 18.04 -4.55
C GLY A 420 -6.21 16.56 -4.69
N PRO A 421 -7.49 16.21 -4.46
CA PRO A 421 -8.00 14.86 -4.68
C PRO A 421 -7.96 14.42 -6.15
N HIS A 422 -7.65 13.15 -6.40
CA HIS A 422 -7.65 12.58 -7.75
C HIS A 422 -9.08 12.23 -8.22
N ASN A 423 -9.83 13.22 -8.67
CA ASN A 423 -11.26 13.07 -8.99
C ASN A 423 -11.57 12.01 -10.06
N HIS A 424 -10.66 11.79 -11.01
CA HIS A 424 -10.75 10.70 -11.98
C HIS A 424 -10.66 9.30 -11.32
N GLN A 425 -9.81 9.13 -10.29
CA GLN A 425 -9.76 7.91 -9.48
C GLN A 425 -11.01 7.75 -8.60
N ILE A 426 -11.55 8.85 -8.05
CA ILE A 426 -12.78 8.83 -7.23
C ILE A 426 -13.99 8.43 -8.09
N ALA A 427 -14.10 8.91 -9.33
CA ALA A 427 -15.15 8.50 -10.27
C ALA A 427 -14.98 7.04 -10.71
N ALA A 428 -13.75 6.61 -11.01
CA ALA A 428 -13.43 5.22 -11.37
C ALA A 428 -13.77 4.25 -10.24
N LEU A 429 -13.54 4.65 -8.99
CA LEU A 429 -13.94 3.93 -7.78
C LEU A 429 -15.46 3.89 -7.63
N ALA A 430 -16.15 5.03 -7.80
CA ALA A 430 -17.61 5.08 -7.79
C ALA A 430 -18.22 4.16 -8.86
N CYS A 431 -17.56 4.03 -10.02
CA CYS A 431 -17.96 3.10 -11.10
C CYS A 431 -17.81 1.64 -10.65
N GLN A 432 -16.63 1.21 -10.21
CA GLN A 432 -16.38 -0.15 -9.73
C GLN A 432 -17.26 -0.54 -8.52
N LEU A 433 -17.54 0.37 -7.59
CA LEU A 433 -18.42 0.05 -6.46
C LEU A 433 -19.86 -0.28 -6.90
N LYS A 434 -20.30 0.19 -8.08
CA LYS A 434 -21.56 -0.25 -8.70
C LYS A 434 -21.48 -1.68 -9.23
N GLU A 435 -20.31 -2.12 -9.73
CA GLU A 435 -20.09 -3.52 -10.12
C GLU A 435 -20.13 -4.46 -8.90
N VAL A 436 -19.52 -4.05 -7.78
CA VAL A 436 -19.48 -4.85 -6.54
C VAL A 436 -20.87 -5.09 -5.95
N MET A 437 -21.76 -4.11 -6.02
CA MET A 437 -23.16 -4.27 -5.60
C MET A 437 -24.04 -5.02 -6.61
N SER A 438 -23.49 -5.56 -7.70
CA SER A 438 -24.26 -6.30 -8.71
C SER A 438 -24.31 -7.81 -8.41
N PRO A 439 -25.40 -8.53 -8.76
CA PRO A 439 -25.53 -9.96 -8.45
C PRO A 439 -24.42 -10.85 -9.03
N SER A 440 -23.80 -10.45 -10.15
CA SER A 440 -22.68 -11.19 -10.75
C SER A 440 -21.37 -11.08 -9.95
N TRP A 441 -21.26 -10.12 -9.02
CA TRP A 441 -20.09 -10.00 -8.15
C TRP A 441 -19.96 -11.19 -7.19
N ALA A 442 -21.08 -11.63 -6.59
CA ALA A 442 -21.09 -12.82 -5.73
C ALA A 442 -20.64 -14.08 -6.50
N THR A 443 -21.08 -14.24 -7.76
CA THR A 443 -20.64 -15.32 -8.65
C THR A 443 -19.14 -15.25 -8.96
N TYR A 444 -18.61 -14.05 -9.22
CA TYR A 444 -17.17 -13.82 -9.42
C TYR A 444 -16.36 -14.18 -8.16
N ALA A 445 -16.70 -13.59 -7.00
CA ALA A 445 -16.00 -13.81 -5.75
C ALA A 445 -16.06 -15.29 -5.29
N SER A 446 -17.19 -15.97 -5.53
CA SER A 446 -17.35 -17.41 -5.27
C SER A 446 -16.50 -18.28 -6.21
N GLN A 447 -16.23 -17.82 -7.43
CA GLN A 447 -15.31 -18.48 -8.34
C GLN A 447 -13.86 -18.28 -7.90
N VAL A 448 -13.49 -17.09 -7.40
CA VAL A 448 -12.13 -16.79 -6.91
C VAL A 448 -11.72 -17.76 -5.80
N ILE A 449 -12.62 -18.05 -4.85
CA ILE A 449 -12.37 -18.99 -3.74
C ILE A 449 -12.39 -20.47 -4.20
N ARG A 450 -13.27 -20.86 -5.15
CA ARG A 450 -13.23 -22.22 -5.71
C ARG A 450 -11.95 -22.49 -6.51
N ASN A 451 -11.48 -21.51 -7.27
CA ASN A 451 -10.25 -21.58 -8.05
C ASN A 451 -8.99 -21.70 -7.18
N SER A 452 -8.90 -20.94 -6.08
CA SER A 452 -7.77 -21.05 -5.15
C SER A 452 -7.78 -22.39 -4.39
N ASN A 453 -8.95 -22.93 -4.05
CA ASN A 453 -9.07 -24.26 -3.44
C ASN A 453 -8.73 -25.41 -4.41
N ALA A 454 -9.14 -25.33 -5.68
CA ALA A 454 -8.75 -26.31 -6.70
C ALA A 454 -7.22 -26.33 -6.91
N LEU A 455 -6.60 -25.15 -7.03
CA LEU A 455 -5.15 -24.97 -7.08
C LEU A 455 -4.46 -25.57 -5.84
N ALA A 456 -4.99 -25.33 -4.64
CA ALA A 456 -4.45 -25.86 -3.39
C ALA A 456 -4.46 -27.39 -3.36
N ALA A 457 -5.63 -27.98 -3.61
CA ALA A 457 -5.81 -29.43 -3.60
C ALA A 457 -4.92 -30.13 -4.63
N ARG A 458 -4.74 -29.54 -5.82
CA ARG A 458 -3.87 -30.12 -6.87
C ARG A 458 -2.38 -29.96 -6.56
N LEU A 459 -1.93 -28.83 -5.98
CA LEU A 459 -0.56 -28.70 -5.49
C LEU A 459 -0.25 -29.65 -4.32
N GLN A 460 -1.21 -29.87 -3.40
CA GLN A 460 -1.08 -30.84 -2.31
C GLN A 460 -1.10 -32.30 -2.82
N HIS A 461 -1.84 -32.60 -3.90
CA HIS A 461 -1.81 -33.90 -4.57
C HIS A 461 -0.42 -34.23 -5.14
N HIS A 462 0.30 -33.23 -5.66
CA HIS A 462 1.71 -33.33 -6.07
C HIS A 462 2.70 -33.34 -4.90
N GLY A 463 2.22 -33.31 -3.65
CA GLY A 463 3.05 -33.37 -2.44
C GLY A 463 3.65 -32.05 -1.97
N HIS A 464 3.32 -30.92 -2.60
CA HIS A 464 3.86 -29.61 -2.20
C HIS A 464 3.22 -29.09 -0.90
N ARG A 465 4.04 -28.43 -0.06
CA ARG A 465 3.60 -27.89 1.22
C ARG A 465 2.98 -26.50 1.07
N LEU A 466 1.79 -26.31 1.64
CA LEU A 466 1.16 -25.01 1.84
C LEU A 466 1.29 -24.60 3.32
N THR A 467 1.53 -23.32 3.62
CA THR A 467 1.92 -22.92 4.99
C THR A 467 0.86 -23.10 6.08
N THR A 468 -0.39 -23.33 5.70
CA THR A 468 -1.53 -23.62 6.60
C THR A 468 -2.39 -24.77 6.07
N ASP A 469 -1.81 -25.69 5.29
CA ASP A 469 -2.48 -26.84 4.67
C ASP A 469 -3.75 -26.54 3.83
N GLY A 470 -3.80 -25.37 3.19
CA GLY A 470 -4.90 -24.94 2.32
C GLY A 470 -5.12 -23.43 2.35
N THR A 471 -6.34 -22.99 2.00
CA THR A 471 -6.77 -21.58 2.04
C THR A 471 -8.26 -21.46 2.34
N ASP A 472 -8.68 -20.32 2.89
CA ASP A 472 -10.08 -19.89 2.97
C ASP A 472 -10.39 -18.79 1.94
N ASN A 473 -9.36 -18.19 1.34
CA ASN A 473 -9.44 -16.94 0.59
C ASN A 473 -8.83 -17.08 -0.83
N HIS A 474 -8.50 -15.95 -1.48
CA HIS A 474 -8.06 -15.92 -2.87
C HIS A 474 -6.57 -16.25 -3.11
N LEU A 475 -5.80 -16.55 -2.05
CA LEU A 475 -4.36 -16.77 -2.17
C LEU A 475 -3.86 -18.01 -1.44
N LEU A 476 -2.75 -18.55 -1.97
CA LEU A 476 -1.94 -19.61 -1.40
C LEU A 476 -0.55 -19.08 -1.06
N LEU A 477 0.10 -19.74 -0.11
CA LEU A 477 1.51 -19.55 0.20
C LEU A 477 2.19 -20.93 0.24
N MET A 478 3.01 -21.20 -0.76
CA MET A 478 3.68 -22.47 -1.00
C MET A 478 5.10 -22.42 -0.44
N ASP A 479 5.44 -23.37 0.42
CA ASP A 479 6.73 -23.51 1.09
C ASP A 479 7.63 -24.45 0.29
N LEU A 480 8.68 -23.91 -0.35
CA LEU A 480 9.57 -24.64 -1.25
C LEU A 480 10.79 -25.25 -0.53
N ARG A 481 10.84 -25.19 0.81
CA ARG A 481 11.91 -25.83 1.61
C ARG A 481 11.96 -27.35 1.43
N PRO A 482 10.83 -28.10 1.36
CA PRO A 482 10.83 -29.52 1.02
C PRO A 482 11.35 -29.78 -0.40
N ASP A 483 10.97 -28.93 -1.36
CA ASP A 483 11.40 -29.01 -2.77
C ASP A 483 12.88 -28.64 -2.99
N GLY A 484 13.58 -28.18 -1.95
CA GLY A 484 15.02 -27.88 -1.98
C GLY A 484 15.43 -26.68 -2.85
N ILE A 485 14.47 -25.88 -3.33
CA ILE A 485 14.68 -24.64 -4.09
C ILE A 485 14.33 -23.42 -3.24
N THR A 486 14.31 -22.22 -3.82
CA THR A 486 13.90 -20.99 -3.12
C THR A 486 12.89 -20.23 -3.96
N GLY A 487 12.09 -19.35 -3.34
CA GLY A 487 11.10 -18.54 -4.05
C GLY A 487 11.71 -17.73 -5.21
N THR A 488 12.93 -17.23 -5.03
CA THR A 488 13.68 -16.52 -6.08
C THR A 488 14.06 -17.40 -7.27
N LYS A 489 14.23 -18.71 -7.10
CA LYS A 489 14.48 -19.66 -8.21
C LYS A 489 13.19 -20.02 -8.92
N MET A 490 12.16 -20.39 -8.15
CA MET A 490 10.83 -20.70 -8.67
C MET A 490 10.29 -19.54 -9.52
N GLN A 491 10.33 -18.32 -8.99
CA GLN A 491 9.88 -17.13 -9.73
C GLN A 491 10.62 -16.98 -11.08
N LEU A 492 11.95 -17.14 -11.13
CA LEU A 492 12.70 -16.99 -12.39
C LEU A 492 12.30 -18.02 -13.44
N CYS A 493 12.00 -19.25 -13.05
CA CYS A 493 11.54 -20.28 -13.99
C CYS A 493 10.08 -20.06 -14.40
N CYS A 494 9.22 -19.54 -13.51
CA CYS A 494 7.87 -19.09 -13.83
C CYS A 494 7.89 -17.90 -14.81
N ASP A 495 8.71 -16.87 -14.55
CA ASP A 495 8.85 -15.67 -15.37
C ASP A 495 9.28 -16.05 -16.82
N GLU A 496 10.21 -16.99 -16.98
CA GLU A 496 10.61 -17.56 -18.28
C GLU A 496 9.45 -18.31 -18.97
N ALA A 497 8.66 -19.06 -18.20
CA ALA A 497 7.52 -19.85 -18.66
C ALA A 497 6.20 -19.06 -18.85
N SER A 498 6.24 -17.71 -18.80
CA SER A 498 5.05 -16.84 -18.87
C SER A 498 4.03 -17.04 -17.71
N ILE A 499 4.49 -17.46 -16.53
CA ILE A 499 3.72 -17.46 -15.28
C ILE A 499 4.21 -16.32 -14.37
N THR A 500 3.38 -15.31 -14.16
CA THR A 500 3.72 -14.14 -13.34
C THR A 500 3.26 -14.37 -11.89
N LEU A 501 4.18 -14.70 -10.99
CA LEU A 501 3.91 -14.83 -9.54
C LEU A 501 4.96 -14.08 -8.70
N ASN A 502 4.77 -14.00 -7.38
CA ASN A 502 5.79 -13.42 -6.50
C ASN A 502 6.40 -14.43 -5.52
N LYS A 503 7.73 -14.45 -5.45
CA LYS A 503 8.46 -14.98 -4.29
C LYS A 503 7.97 -14.32 -3.00
N ASN A 504 7.83 -15.07 -1.92
CA ASN A 504 7.23 -14.61 -0.67
C ASN A 504 7.84 -15.34 0.52
N THR A 505 8.06 -14.63 1.62
CA THR A 505 8.48 -15.24 2.88
C THR A 505 7.45 -16.24 3.39
N VAL A 506 7.93 -17.28 4.08
CA VAL A 506 7.11 -18.27 4.79
C VAL A 506 7.46 -18.28 6.30
N PRO A 507 6.60 -18.80 7.18
CA PRO A 507 6.90 -18.91 8.61
C PRO A 507 8.24 -19.62 8.86
N GLY A 508 9.09 -19.04 9.71
CA GLY A 508 10.47 -19.44 9.95
C GLY A 508 11.53 -18.85 9.00
N ASP A 509 11.17 -18.03 8.00
CA ASP A 509 12.15 -17.34 7.15
C ASP A 509 12.88 -16.20 7.90
N THR A 510 14.17 -16.37 8.12
CA THR A 510 15.03 -15.39 8.81
C THR A 510 15.44 -14.18 7.95
N SER A 511 15.03 -14.12 6.66
CA SER A 511 15.41 -13.03 5.76
C SER A 511 14.43 -12.82 4.59
N ALA A 512 13.74 -11.67 4.60
CA ALA A 512 12.88 -11.24 3.51
C ALA A 512 13.60 -10.99 2.16
N ALA A 513 14.95 -10.99 2.14
CA ALA A 513 15.73 -10.81 0.92
C ALA A 513 15.92 -12.12 0.12
N ASN A 514 15.82 -13.28 0.77
CA ASN A 514 15.95 -14.60 0.14
C ASN A 514 14.82 -15.53 0.61
N PRO A 515 13.55 -15.22 0.27
CA PRO A 515 12.39 -15.97 0.74
C PRO A 515 12.37 -17.43 0.26
N SER A 516 11.85 -18.32 1.09
CA SER A 516 11.79 -19.76 0.81
C SER A 516 10.48 -20.23 0.16
N GLY A 517 9.53 -19.34 -0.13
CA GLY A 517 8.25 -19.70 -0.76
C GLY A 517 7.82 -18.80 -1.91
N VAL A 518 6.64 -19.11 -2.46
CA VAL A 518 5.93 -18.29 -3.46
C VAL A 518 4.48 -18.06 -3.02
N ARG A 519 3.97 -16.86 -3.28
CA ARG A 519 2.57 -16.48 -3.07
C ARG A 519 1.86 -16.48 -4.43
N ILE A 520 0.76 -17.20 -4.49
CA ILE A 520 0.00 -17.49 -5.71
C ILE A 520 -1.46 -17.10 -5.46
N GLY A 521 -2.17 -16.51 -6.41
CA GLY A 521 -3.57 -16.11 -6.21
C GLY A 521 -4.42 -16.17 -7.46
N SER A 522 -5.72 -16.36 -7.26
CA SER A 522 -6.71 -16.58 -8.32
C SER A 522 -7.42 -15.34 -8.93
N PRO A 523 -7.44 -14.10 -8.37
CA PRO A 523 -8.34 -13.04 -8.84
C PRO A 523 -8.25 -12.67 -10.32
N ALA A 524 -7.04 -12.48 -10.85
CA ALA A 524 -6.82 -11.96 -12.20
C ALA A 524 -7.31 -12.95 -13.29
N LEU A 525 -6.86 -14.20 -13.26
CA LEU A 525 -7.32 -15.23 -14.20
C LEU A 525 -8.80 -15.58 -14.01
N THR A 526 -9.32 -15.53 -12.78
CA THR A 526 -10.75 -15.69 -12.53
C THR A 526 -11.57 -14.59 -13.23
N THR A 527 -11.05 -13.36 -13.31
CA THR A 527 -11.68 -12.27 -14.08
C THR A 527 -11.67 -12.55 -15.59
N ARG A 528 -10.63 -13.19 -16.12
CA ARG A 528 -10.56 -13.62 -17.54
C ARG A 528 -11.50 -14.78 -17.89
N GLY A 529 -12.02 -15.48 -16.87
CA GLY A 529 -13.03 -16.54 -16.98
C GLY A 529 -12.62 -17.91 -16.45
N PHE A 530 -11.34 -18.09 -16.07
CA PHE A 530 -10.76 -19.37 -15.63
C PHE A 530 -11.55 -20.02 -14.48
N LYS A 531 -11.58 -21.35 -14.47
CA LYS A 531 -12.35 -22.25 -13.59
C LYS A 531 -11.45 -23.24 -12.86
N GLU A 532 -12.06 -24.07 -12.02
CA GLU A 532 -11.37 -25.04 -11.16
C GLU A 532 -10.40 -25.94 -11.94
N LYS A 533 -10.85 -26.54 -13.05
CA LYS A 533 -10.00 -27.37 -13.94
C LYS A 533 -8.83 -26.60 -14.57
N ASP A 534 -9.03 -25.33 -14.85
CA ASP A 534 -7.96 -24.50 -15.41
C ASP A 534 -6.90 -24.24 -14.32
N PHE A 535 -7.33 -24.02 -13.08
CA PHE A 535 -6.43 -23.91 -11.92
C PHE A 535 -5.76 -25.25 -11.52
N GLU A 536 -6.38 -26.40 -11.80
CA GLU A 536 -5.73 -27.72 -11.72
C GLU A 536 -4.59 -27.83 -12.76
N GLN A 537 -4.81 -27.45 -14.03
CA GLN A 537 -3.77 -27.43 -15.06
C GLN A 537 -2.62 -26.45 -14.73
N ILE A 538 -2.92 -25.34 -14.07
CA ILE A 538 -1.91 -24.38 -13.58
C ILE A 538 -1.06 -25.00 -12.45
N ALA A 539 -1.66 -25.77 -11.53
CA ALA A 539 -0.89 -26.52 -10.53
C ALA A 539 0.06 -27.54 -11.17
N ASP A 540 -0.35 -28.20 -12.26
CA ASP A 540 0.47 -29.18 -12.97
C ASP A 540 1.70 -28.53 -13.63
N TRP A 541 1.55 -27.36 -14.24
CA TRP A 541 2.70 -26.60 -14.75
C TRP A 541 3.59 -26.04 -13.64
N LEU A 542 3.02 -25.62 -12.50
CA LEU A 542 3.81 -25.22 -11.34
C LEU A 542 4.64 -26.39 -10.80
N HIS A 543 4.09 -27.60 -10.76
CA HIS A 543 4.82 -28.81 -10.38
C HIS A 543 5.99 -29.11 -11.34
N GLU A 544 5.73 -29.14 -12.66
CA GLU A 544 6.77 -29.32 -13.68
C GLU A 544 7.89 -28.27 -13.57
N ILE A 545 7.54 -27.00 -13.32
CA ILE A 545 8.52 -25.92 -13.13
C ILE A 545 9.37 -26.11 -11.86
N VAL A 546 8.83 -26.70 -10.78
CA VAL A 546 9.63 -27.10 -9.60
C VAL A 546 10.66 -28.17 -9.99
N LEU A 547 10.25 -29.20 -10.74
CA LEU A 547 11.16 -30.27 -11.20
C LEU A 547 12.27 -29.70 -12.10
N ILE A 548 11.92 -28.85 -13.06
CA ILE A 548 12.88 -28.17 -13.95
C ILE A 548 13.83 -27.28 -13.12
N ALA A 549 13.35 -26.60 -12.09
CA ALA A 549 14.21 -25.82 -11.18
C ALA A 549 15.16 -26.72 -10.35
N GLN A 550 14.75 -27.93 -9.97
CA GLN A 550 15.64 -28.91 -9.32
C GLN A 550 16.73 -29.41 -10.28
N GLU A 551 16.40 -29.66 -11.55
CA GLU A 551 17.34 -30.04 -12.61
C GLU A 551 18.35 -28.92 -12.91
N ILE A 552 17.89 -27.68 -13.11
CA ILE A 552 18.76 -26.50 -13.30
C ILE A 552 19.67 -26.30 -12.09
N GLN A 553 19.15 -26.47 -10.86
CA GLN A 553 19.95 -26.40 -9.64
C GLN A 553 21.01 -27.51 -9.56
N THR A 554 20.75 -28.69 -10.12
CA THR A 554 21.70 -29.81 -10.14
C THR A 554 22.79 -29.58 -11.18
N ASN A 555 22.42 -29.14 -12.39
CA ASN A 555 23.33 -28.98 -13.53
C ASN A 555 24.18 -27.70 -13.44
N TYR A 556 23.64 -26.60 -12.91
CA TYR A 556 24.33 -25.30 -12.81
C TYR A 556 24.73 -24.92 -11.38
N GLY A 557 24.15 -25.58 -10.36
CA GLY A 557 24.54 -25.43 -8.95
C GLY A 557 23.61 -24.53 -8.11
N LYS A 558 23.72 -24.67 -6.78
CA LYS A 558 22.78 -24.06 -5.81
C LYS A 558 22.88 -22.54 -5.67
N LYS A 559 23.97 -21.89 -6.12
CA LYS A 559 24.15 -20.42 -6.05
C LYS A 559 23.28 -19.73 -7.10
N LEU A 560 22.57 -18.67 -6.72
CA LEU A 560 21.66 -17.96 -7.63
C LEU A 560 22.34 -17.40 -8.89
N VAL A 561 23.59 -16.97 -8.79
CA VAL A 561 24.40 -16.44 -9.92
C VAL A 561 24.71 -17.54 -10.95
N ASP A 562 24.82 -18.79 -10.51
CA ASP A 562 25.13 -19.93 -11.36
C ASP A 562 23.83 -20.56 -11.90
N PHE A 563 22.84 -20.78 -11.04
CA PHE A 563 21.47 -21.18 -11.39
C PHE A 563 20.88 -20.36 -12.55
N LYS A 564 21.04 -19.02 -12.50
CA LYS A 564 20.54 -18.10 -13.54
C LYS A 564 21.07 -18.36 -14.96
N LYS A 565 22.12 -19.16 -15.13
CA LYS A 565 22.69 -19.52 -16.44
C LYS A 565 21.93 -20.65 -17.15
N GLY A 566 21.06 -21.37 -16.44
CA GLY A 566 20.27 -22.50 -16.98
C GLY A 566 18.77 -22.24 -17.12
N VAL A 567 18.31 -21.02 -16.84
CA VAL A 567 16.91 -20.62 -17.00
C VAL A 567 16.62 -20.09 -18.41
N PRO A 568 17.36 -19.09 -18.94
CA PRO A 568 17.00 -18.47 -20.23
C PRO A 568 17.17 -19.45 -21.39
N GLY A 569 16.11 -19.62 -22.19
CA GLY A 569 16.11 -20.54 -23.32
C GLY A 569 16.08 -22.02 -22.96
N ASN A 570 15.71 -22.37 -21.72
CA ASN A 570 15.53 -23.77 -21.31
C ASN A 570 14.38 -24.43 -22.10
N PRO A 571 14.61 -25.53 -22.86
CA PRO A 571 13.59 -26.08 -23.76
C PRO A 571 12.25 -26.41 -23.09
N ARG A 572 12.26 -27.04 -21.91
CA ARG A 572 11.01 -27.39 -21.19
C ARG A 572 10.26 -26.15 -20.69
N LEU A 573 10.97 -25.10 -20.27
CA LEU A 573 10.32 -23.82 -19.91
C LEU A 573 9.73 -23.14 -21.14
N LEU A 574 10.38 -23.22 -22.31
CA LEU A 574 9.84 -22.69 -23.58
C LEU A 574 8.65 -23.49 -24.11
N GLU A 575 8.64 -24.82 -23.96
CA GLU A 575 7.50 -25.69 -24.29
C GLU A 575 6.28 -25.33 -23.43
N ILE A 576 6.46 -25.21 -22.11
CA ILE A 576 5.43 -24.74 -21.19
C ILE A 576 4.98 -23.30 -21.54
N LYS A 577 5.92 -22.40 -21.85
CA LYS A 577 5.63 -21.02 -22.28
C LYS A 577 4.74 -20.96 -23.51
N GLN A 578 4.98 -21.81 -24.50
CA GLN A 578 4.19 -21.87 -25.73
C GLN A 578 2.78 -22.40 -25.45
N ALA A 579 2.66 -23.51 -24.72
CA ALA A 579 1.37 -24.08 -24.34
C ALA A 579 0.52 -23.09 -23.52
N ILE A 580 1.15 -22.36 -22.58
CA ILE A 580 0.54 -21.27 -21.83
C ILE A 580 0.12 -20.13 -22.75
N THR A 581 0.97 -19.70 -23.68
CA THR A 581 0.68 -18.59 -24.60
C THR A 581 -0.57 -18.88 -25.43
N ASP A 582 -0.60 -20.04 -26.08
CA ASP A 582 -1.73 -20.46 -26.94
C ASP A 582 -3.03 -20.64 -26.13
N TRP A 583 -2.94 -21.23 -24.94
CA TRP A 583 -4.11 -21.44 -24.08
C TRP A 583 -4.63 -20.13 -23.46
N ALA A 584 -3.75 -19.30 -22.90
CA ALA A 584 -4.11 -18.02 -22.30
C ALA A 584 -4.72 -17.06 -23.33
N CYS A 585 -4.27 -17.08 -24.59
CA CYS A 585 -4.86 -16.26 -25.65
C CYS A 585 -6.30 -16.67 -26.03
N SER A 586 -6.78 -17.86 -25.62
CA SER A 586 -8.17 -18.28 -25.82
C SER A 586 -9.17 -17.66 -24.82
N PHE A 587 -8.68 -17.14 -23.68
CA PHE A 587 -9.52 -16.52 -22.65
C PHE A 587 -9.71 -15.02 -22.87
N SER A 588 -10.89 -14.51 -22.54
CA SER A 588 -11.19 -13.09 -22.69
C SER A 588 -10.27 -12.20 -21.85
N MET A 589 -10.06 -10.96 -22.31
CA MET A 589 -9.24 -9.96 -21.62
C MET A 589 -10.09 -8.71 -21.38
N PRO A 590 -10.38 -8.32 -20.12
CA PRO A 590 -11.13 -7.11 -19.82
C PRO A 590 -10.39 -5.83 -20.22
N GLY A 591 -11.16 -4.79 -20.53
CA GLY A 591 -10.65 -3.46 -20.84
C GLY A 591 -10.90 -3.06 -22.30
N GLN A 592 -10.21 -2.03 -22.75
CA GLN A 592 -10.24 -1.60 -24.16
C GLN A 592 -9.59 -2.65 -25.06
N ALA A 593 -10.11 -2.84 -26.27
CA ALA A 593 -9.58 -3.82 -27.23
C ALA A 593 -8.33 -3.32 -27.97
N ASP A 594 -8.26 -2.01 -28.23
CA ASP A 594 -7.30 -1.43 -29.19
C ASP A 594 -5.92 -1.06 -28.61
N ILE A 595 -5.78 -1.11 -27.27
CA ILE A 595 -4.55 -0.77 -26.52
C ILE A 595 -4.18 -1.91 -25.59
#